data_AF-A0A7Y8WX28-F1
#
_entry.id   AF-A0A7Y8WX28-F1
#
_cell.length_a   1.000
_cell.length_b   1.000
_cell.length_c   1.000
_cell.angle_alpha   90.00
_cell.angle_beta   90.00
_cell.angle_gamma   90.00
#
_symmetry.space_group_name_H-M   'P 1'
#
loop_
_entity.id
_entity.type
_entity.pdbx_description
1 polymer ?
#
loop_
_entity_poly.entity_id
_entity_poly.type
_entity_poly.pdbx_seq_one_letter_code
_entity_poly.pdbx_strand_id
1 'polypeptide(L)'
;MNPAGEGLQQLDAISVLNAKTTLVQLLVRAGVHPGDAGELIGLVEAGTLAVAHTRIGGHGGVAPTEKGELYASGWLDGARAVADELGAVAERALRDAVGADASADALDARPPAGRMELERAKVAVLPLYLSFTAVSDLDPEVSEQVLTAVLGTLTTRQRTGYAGQLTRFADDHRVRLERMYAEYGPGSTIAIHGRYSLLHSPTSIAVLERLLTEPTALREEWDAAELPPAWLEGLTTAWGTPA
;
A
#
# COMPACT_ATOMS: atom_id res chain seq x y z
N MET A 1 24.93 40.26 21.82
CA MET A 1 23.97 40.28 20.70
C MET A 1 23.92 38.87 20.15
N ASN A 2 22.83 38.13 20.40
CA ASN A 2 22.73 36.69 20.12
C ASN A 2 21.47 36.47 19.25
N PRO A 3 21.56 35.90 18.03
CA PRO A 3 20.42 35.63 17.19
C PRO A 3 19.96 34.18 17.45
N ALA A 4 19.11 33.98 18.45
CA ALA A 4 18.46 32.69 18.68
C ALA A 4 17.02 32.95 19.11
N GLY A 5 16.16 33.07 18.10
CA GLY A 5 14.75 33.36 18.26
C GLY A 5 14.01 33.22 16.94
N GLU A 6 14.39 32.24 16.09
CA GLU A 6 13.47 31.72 15.09
C GLU A 6 12.38 30.99 15.86
N GLY A 7 11.33 31.74 16.22
CA GLY A 7 10.14 31.15 16.82
C GLY A 7 9.61 30.07 15.90
N LEU A 8 9.42 28.86 16.43
CA LEU A 8 8.66 27.81 15.78
C LEU A 8 7.40 28.45 15.19
N GLN A 9 7.27 28.45 13.86
CA GLN A 9 6.06 28.94 13.20
C GLN A 9 4.91 28.04 13.64
N GLN A 10 4.21 28.46 14.70
CA GLN A 10 3.00 27.79 15.17
C GLN A 10 1.90 28.07 14.14
N LEU A 11 1.67 27.11 13.27
CA LEU A 11 0.45 27.06 12.47
C LEU A 11 -0.72 26.84 13.44
N ASP A 12 -1.66 27.77 13.48
CA ASP A 12 -2.89 27.59 14.24
C ASP A 12 -3.81 26.57 13.55
N ALA A 13 -4.72 25.95 14.33
CA ALA A 13 -5.59 24.90 13.83
C ALA A 13 -6.53 25.35 12.70
N ILE A 14 -6.92 26.63 12.67
CA ILE A 14 -7.80 27.21 11.64
C ILE A 14 -7.01 27.36 10.33
N SER A 15 -5.75 27.81 10.40
CA SER A 15 -4.85 27.89 9.25
C SER A 15 -4.60 26.51 8.61
N VAL A 16 -4.42 25.46 9.43
CA VAL A 16 -4.29 24.08 8.93
C VAL A 16 -5.56 23.62 8.23
N LEU A 17 -6.74 23.88 8.81
CA LEU A 17 -8.01 23.49 8.22
C LEU A 17 -8.29 24.22 6.89
N ASN A 18 -7.96 25.51 6.82
CA ASN A 18 -8.09 26.31 5.60
C ASN A 18 -7.14 25.81 4.48
N ALA A 19 -5.91 25.45 4.85
CA ALA A 19 -4.94 24.87 3.93
C ALA A 19 -5.44 23.51 3.39
N LYS A 20 -5.96 22.65 4.26
CA LYS A 20 -6.57 21.36 3.88
C LYS A 20 -7.73 21.54 2.91
N THR A 21 -8.63 22.48 3.20
CA THR A 21 -9.76 22.82 2.33
C THR A 21 -9.29 23.29 0.95
N THR A 22 -8.25 24.11 0.91
CA THR A 22 -7.66 24.62 -0.33
C THR A 22 -7.01 23.50 -1.13
N LEU A 23 -6.28 22.59 -0.47
CA LEU A 23 -5.69 21.42 -1.13
C LEU A 23 -6.75 20.51 -1.75
N VAL A 24 -7.85 20.23 -1.05
CA VAL A 24 -8.97 19.49 -1.62
C VAL A 24 -9.50 20.19 -2.88
N GLN A 25 -9.74 21.50 -2.82
CA GLN A 25 -10.22 22.26 -3.99
C GLN A 25 -9.25 22.23 -5.17
N LEU A 26 -7.94 22.30 -4.92
CA LEU A 26 -6.91 22.23 -5.98
C LEU A 26 -6.86 20.84 -6.61
N LEU A 27 -6.92 19.78 -5.81
CA LEU A 27 -6.96 18.40 -6.29
C LEU A 27 -8.23 18.12 -7.11
N VAL A 28 -9.38 18.66 -6.68
CA VAL A 28 -10.63 18.59 -7.44
C VAL A 28 -10.50 19.27 -8.81
N ARG A 29 -9.86 20.43 -8.87
CA ARG A 29 -9.58 21.11 -10.15
C ARG A 29 -8.62 20.33 -11.05
N ALA A 30 -7.76 19.51 -10.48
CA ALA A 30 -6.89 18.59 -11.21
C ALA A 30 -7.59 17.27 -11.60
N GLY A 31 -8.88 17.11 -11.30
CA GLY A 31 -9.69 15.95 -11.67
C GLY A 31 -9.76 14.83 -10.62
N VAL A 32 -9.35 15.09 -9.38
CA VAL A 32 -9.48 14.13 -8.25
C VAL A 32 -10.85 14.29 -7.59
N HIS A 33 -11.55 13.21 -7.26
CA HIS A 33 -12.83 13.32 -6.55
C HIS A 33 -12.62 13.94 -5.14
N PRO A 34 -13.52 14.79 -4.63
CA PRO A 34 -13.35 15.44 -3.32
C PRO A 34 -13.18 14.44 -2.16
N GLY A 35 -13.85 13.29 -2.23
CA GLY A 35 -13.66 12.18 -1.27
C GLY A 35 -12.23 11.64 -1.30
N ASP A 36 -11.75 11.25 -2.49
CA ASP A 36 -10.39 10.74 -2.70
C ASP A 36 -9.31 11.77 -2.29
N ALA A 37 -9.55 13.05 -2.56
CA ALA A 37 -8.65 14.12 -2.14
C ALA A 37 -8.58 14.24 -0.61
N GLY A 38 -9.71 14.07 0.08
CA GLY A 38 -9.77 14.00 1.54
C GLY A 38 -9.02 12.79 2.10
N GLU A 39 -9.22 11.60 1.50
CA GLU A 39 -8.53 10.37 1.87
C GLU A 39 -7.00 10.50 1.70
N LEU A 40 -6.53 11.01 0.57
CA LEU A 40 -5.10 11.23 0.30
C LEU A 40 -4.45 12.13 1.35
N ILE A 41 -5.10 13.25 1.67
CA ILE A 41 -4.59 14.19 2.66
C ILE A 41 -4.58 13.52 4.05
N GLY A 42 -5.64 12.79 4.40
CA GLY A 42 -5.70 12.05 5.67
C GLY A 42 -4.63 10.96 5.80
N LEU A 43 -4.32 10.25 4.71
CA LEU A 43 -3.24 9.25 4.69
C LEU A 43 -1.87 9.88 4.90
N VAL A 44 -1.61 11.04 4.26
CA VAL A 44 -0.38 11.79 4.49
C VAL A 44 -0.28 12.24 5.96
N GLU A 45 -1.35 12.80 6.51
CA GLU A 45 -1.41 13.21 7.92
C GLU A 45 -1.13 12.04 8.87
N ALA A 46 -1.82 10.91 8.69
CA ALA A 46 -1.61 9.71 9.49
C ALA A 46 -0.18 9.14 9.35
N GLY A 47 0.35 9.11 8.13
CA GLY A 47 1.72 8.68 7.84
C GLY A 47 2.77 9.57 8.50
N THR A 48 2.56 10.89 8.49
CA THR A 48 3.47 11.82 9.18
C THR A 48 3.47 11.61 10.70
N LEU A 49 2.31 11.33 11.30
CA LEU A 49 2.21 11.01 12.72
C LEU A 49 2.90 9.67 13.06
N ALA A 50 2.77 8.66 12.20
CA ALA A 50 3.44 7.37 12.36
C ALA A 50 4.98 7.50 12.25
N VAL A 51 5.48 8.31 11.31
CA VAL A 51 6.91 8.63 11.19
C VAL A 51 7.40 9.41 12.40
N ALA A 52 6.60 10.34 12.93
CA ALA A 52 6.94 11.06 14.15
C ALA A 52 7.00 10.12 15.37
N HIS A 53 6.04 9.20 15.52
CA HIS A 53 6.05 8.16 16.56
C HIS A 53 7.33 7.31 16.52
N THR A 54 7.68 6.74 15.36
CA THR A 54 8.89 5.93 15.20
C THR A 54 10.16 6.72 15.47
N ARG A 55 10.23 7.98 15.02
CA ARG A 55 11.36 8.87 15.30
C ARG A 55 11.49 9.16 16.79
N ILE A 56 10.41 9.49 17.49
CA ILE A 56 10.43 9.78 18.93
C ILE A 56 10.76 8.52 19.74
N GLY A 57 10.16 7.37 19.39
CA GLY A 57 10.49 6.08 20.00
C GLY A 57 11.97 5.70 19.81
N GLY A 58 12.55 6.02 18.65
CA GLY A 58 13.98 5.83 18.37
C GLY A 58 14.90 6.85 19.07
N HIS A 59 14.42 8.06 19.36
CA HIS A 59 15.18 9.14 20.04
C HIS A 59 14.98 9.17 21.56
N GLY A 60 14.21 8.24 22.14
CA GLY A 60 14.15 8.06 23.60
C GLY A 60 15.51 7.76 24.26
N GLY A 61 16.54 7.50 23.47
CA GLY A 61 17.90 7.23 23.92
C GLY A 61 18.68 8.49 24.26
N VAL A 62 18.53 8.95 25.50
CA VAL A 62 19.59 9.28 26.48
C VAL A 62 18.90 10.16 27.53
N ALA A 63 18.48 9.53 28.62
CA ALA A 63 17.99 10.30 29.75
C ALA A 63 19.14 11.11 30.35
N PRO A 64 18.91 12.35 30.82
CA PRO A 64 19.94 13.15 31.47
C PRO A 64 20.50 12.39 32.70
N THR A 65 21.71 11.85 32.57
CA THR A 65 22.35 11.00 33.60
C THR A 65 22.77 11.78 34.83
N GLU A 66 22.87 13.10 34.74
CA GLU A 66 23.31 14.01 35.82
C GLU A 66 22.34 14.08 37.01
N LYS A 67 21.11 13.56 36.87
CA LYS A 67 20.02 13.67 37.86
C LYS A 67 19.74 12.37 38.62
N GLY A 68 20.53 11.31 38.37
CA GLY A 68 20.41 10.01 39.03
C GLY A 68 19.46 9.02 38.35
N GLU A 69 19.54 7.75 38.76
CA GLU A 69 18.88 6.61 38.09
C GLU A 69 17.34 6.72 38.09
N LEU A 70 16.73 7.16 39.19
CA LEU A 70 15.28 7.33 39.28
C LEU A 70 14.73 8.42 38.35
N TYR A 71 15.50 9.49 38.12
CA TYR A 71 15.14 10.53 37.15
C TYR A 71 15.26 9.98 35.73
N ALA A 72 16.34 9.23 35.46
CA ALA A 72 16.57 8.63 34.16
C ALA A 72 15.48 7.63 33.79
N SER A 73 15.03 6.79 34.73
CA SER A 73 13.92 5.86 34.51
C SER A 73 12.60 6.59 34.27
N GLY A 74 12.26 7.59 35.08
CA GLY A 74 11.03 8.37 34.91
C GLY A 74 11.00 9.15 33.60
N TRP A 75 12.15 9.65 33.14
CA TRP A 75 12.29 10.28 31.81
C TRP A 75 11.99 9.30 30.68
N LEU A 76 12.58 8.10 30.73
CA LEU A 76 12.36 7.06 29.72
C LEU A 76 10.90 6.61 29.70
N ASP A 77 10.29 6.41 30.86
CA ASP A 77 8.89 6.01 30.97
C ASP A 77 7.94 7.10 30.43
N GLY A 78 8.22 8.37 30.74
CA GLY A 78 7.48 9.50 30.17
C GLY A 78 7.64 9.62 28.66
N ALA A 79 8.87 9.44 28.14
CA ALA A 79 9.13 9.49 26.70
C ALA A 79 8.42 8.35 25.96
N ARG A 80 8.38 7.14 26.54
CA ARG A 80 7.59 6.02 26.00
C ARG A 80 6.10 6.32 26.00
N ALA A 81 5.56 6.81 27.12
CA ALA A 81 4.13 7.14 27.20
C ALA A 81 3.70 8.17 26.15
N VAL A 82 4.52 9.20 25.91
CA VAL A 82 4.25 10.21 24.86
C VAL A 82 4.35 9.61 23.46
N ALA A 83 5.33 8.73 23.22
CA ALA A 83 5.45 8.02 21.94
C ALA A 83 4.20 7.15 21.70
N ASP A 84 3.79 6.35 22.68
CA ASP A 84 2.62 5.47 22.59
C ASP A 84 1.34 6.26 22.29
N GLU A 85 1.13 7.39 22.96
CA GLU A 85 -0.01 8.28 22.68
C GLU A 85 0.03 8.84 21.26
N LEU A 86 1.20 9.23 20.76
CA LEU A 86 1.35 9.69 19.37
C LEU A 86 1.05 8.56 18.37
N GLY A 87 1.45 7.33 18.68
CA GLY A 87 1.07 6.13 17.93
C GLY A 87 -0.45 5.93 17.89
N ALA A 88 -1.13 6.06 19.03
CA ALA A 88 -2.58 5.96 19.11
C ALA A 88 -3.30 7.08 18.32
N VAL A 89 -2.75 8.29 18.30
CA VAL A 89 -3.25 9.39 17.46
C VAL A 89 -3.05 9.09 15.98
N ALA A 90 -1.90 8.55 15.57
CA ALA A 90 -1.63 8.15 14.19
C ALA A 90 -2.63 7.08 13.70
N GLU A 91 -2.91 6.08 14.54
CA GLU A 91 -3.85 5.01 14.22
C GLU A 91 -5.30 5.52 14.12
N ARG A 92 -5.70 6.45 15.00
CA ARG A 92 -7.00 7.14 14.88
C ARG A 92 -7.09 7.94 13.60
N ALA A 93 -6.09 8.75 13.29
CA ALA A 93 -6.05 9.55 12.06
C ALA A 93 -6.10 8.65 10.81
N LEU A 94 -5.43 7.50 10.83
CA LEU A 94 -5.49 6.51 9.75
C LEU A 94 -6.91 5.94 9.58
N ARG A 95 -7.54 5.55 10.69
CA ARG A 95 -8.93 5.05 10.68
C ARG A 95 -9.91 6.10 10.18
N ASP A 96 -9.75 7.36 10.57
CA ASP A 96 -10.62 8.45 10.12
C ASP A 96 -10.39 8.76 8.63
N ALA A 97 -9.13 8.74 8.17
CA ALA A 97 -8.79 8.93 6.76
C ALA A 97 -9.38 7.85 5.85
N VAL A 98 -9.41 6.61 6.31
CA VAL A 98 -9.93 5.45 5.56
C VAL A 98 -11.42 5.22 5.80
N GLY A 99 -11.96 5.70 6.92
CA GLY A 99 -13.29 5.35 7.44
C GLY A 99 -14.36 6.43 7.27
N ALA A 100 -14.06 7.57 6.65
CA ALA A 100 -15.03 8.65 6.45
C ALA A 100 -16.26 8.28 5.58
N ASP A 101 -16.37 7.04 5.07
CA ASP A 101 -17.55 6.60 4.31
C ASP A 101 -17.98 5.12 4.49
N ALA A 102 -17.60 4.41 5.56
CA ALA A 102 -17.94 2.98 5.67
C ALA A 102 -18.47 2.53 7.05
N SER A 103 -19.78 2.25 7.09
CA SER A 103 -20.42 1.42 8.12
C SER A 103 -19.71 0.06 8.22
N ALA A 104 -19.66 -0.54 9.41
CA ALA A 104 -19.02 -1.84 9.63
C ALA A 104 -19.54 -2.98 8.71
N ASP A 105 -20.80 -2.91 8.26
CA ASP A 105 -21.38 -3.84 7.26
C ASP A 105 -20.84 -3.62 5.83
N ALA A 106 -20.40 -2.41 5.48
CA ALA A 106 -19.84 -2.09 4.16
C ALA A 106 -18.38 -2.54 4.00
N LEU A 107 -17.69 -2.83 5.11
CA LEU A 107 -16.29 -3.27 5.12
C LEU A 107 -16.13 -4.77 4.87
N ASP A 108 -17.19 -5.57 5.01
CA ASP A 108 -17.25 -7.00 4.62
C ASP A 108 -17.86 -7.20 3.22
N ALA A 109 -18.49 -6.16 2.65
CA ALA A 109 -18.83 -6.15 1.24
C ALA A 109 -17.56 -6.03 0.37
N ARG A 110 -17.62 -6.54 -0.86
CA ARG A 110 -16.62 -6.32 -1.91
C ARG A 110 -17.16 -5.25 -2.89
N PRO A 111 -17.22 -3.96 -2.50
CA PRO A 111 -17.61 -2.93 -3.45
C PRO A 111 -16.59 -2.88 -4.59
N PRO A 112 -16.96 -2.43 -5.80
CA PRO A 112 -16.01 -2.29 -6.90
C PRO A 112 -14.81 -1.45 -6.46
N ALA A 113 -13.62 -1.85 -6.90
CA ALA A 113 -12.39 -1.17 -6.52
C ALA A 113 -12.39 0.28 -7.00
N GLY A 114 -12.16 1.20 -6.07
CA GLY A 114 -12.03 2.62 -6.40
C GLY A 114 -10.73 2.90 -7.16
N ARG A 115 -10.69 4.02 -7.88
CA ARG A 115 -9.48 4.44 -8.61
C ARG A 115 -8.26 4.56 -7.69
N MET A 116 -8.46 5.03 -6.46
CA MET A 116 -7.39 5.15 -5.46
C MET A 116 -6.78 3.79 -5.09
N GLU A 117 -7.63 2.78 -4.88
CA GLU A 117 -7.20 1.44 -4.53
C GLU A 117 -6.42 0.79 -5.67
N LEU A 118 -6.86 1.04 -6.91
CA LEU A 118 -6.16 0.62 -8.11
C LEU A 118 -4.76 1.26 -8.23
N GLU A 119 -4.65 2.58 -8.07
CA GLU A 119 -3.36 3.28 -8.11
C GLU A 119 -2.43 2.81 -6.98
N ARG A 120 -2.95 2.60 -5.77
CA ARG A 120 -2.18 2.06 -4.65
C ARG A 120 -1.65 0.66 -4.96
N ALA A 121 -2.48 -0.19 -5.57
CA ALA A 121 -2.07 -1.53 -5.99
C ALA A 121 -0.98 -1.47 -7.08
N LYS A 122 -1.10 -0.59 -8.09
CA LYS A 122 -0.08 -0.37 -9.13
C LYS A 122 1.27 0.01 -8.52
N VAL A 123 1.27 0.99 -7.62
CA VAL A 123 2.48 1.46 -6.93
C VAL A 123 3.10 0.37 -6.05
N ALA A 124 2.28 -0.54 -5.50
CA ALA A 124 2.77 -1.68 -4.73
C ALA A 124 3.38 -2.80 -5.58
N VAL A 125 2.74 -3.18 -6.69
CA VAL A 125 3.19 -4.32 -7.52
C VAL A 125 4.41 -4.00 -8.36
N LEU A 126 4.53 -2.77 -8.86
CA LEU A 126 5.61 -2.38 -9.76
C LEU A 126 7.02 -2.60 -9.19
N PRO A 127 7.38 -2.08 -7.99
CA PRO A 127 8.72 -2.29 -7.44
C PRO A 127 9.01 -3.77 -7.14
N LEU A 128 7.99 -4.54 -6.73
CA LEU A 128 8.14 -5.97 -6.52
C LEU A 128 8.44 -6.68 -7.83
N TYR A 129 7.74 -6.36 -8.91
CA TYR A 129 7.96 -6.94 -10.24
C TYR A 129 9.34 -6.59 -10.81
N LEU A 130 9.76 -5.33 -10.66
CA LEU A 130 11.07 -4.85 -11.11
C LEU A 130 12.24 -5.46 -10.34
N SER A 131 11.98 -6.08 -9.18
CA SER A 131 13.00 -6.84 -8.46
C SER A 131 13.30 -8.21 -9.10
N PHE A 132 12.47 -8.67 -10.03
CA PHE A 132 12.64 -9.95 -10.75
C PHE A 132 12.86 -9.77 -12.26
N THR A 133 12.42 -8.64 -12.83
CA THR A 133 12.43 -8.38 -14.27
C THR A 133 12.85 -6.93 -14.54
N ALA A 134 13.37 -6.65 -15.74
CA ALA A 134 13.84 -5.30 -16.08
C ALA A 134 12.81 -4.46 -16.87
N VAL A 135 11.79 -5.09 -17.45
CA VAL A 135 10.83 -4.44 -18.39
C VAL A 135 9.42 -4.99 -18.16
N SER A 136 8.42 -4.14 -18.37
CA SER A 136 7.00 -4.51 -18.45
C SER A 136 6.51 -4.29 -19.87
N ASP A 137 5.89 -5.29 -20.48
CA ASP A 137 5.46 -5.25 -21.88
C ASP A 137 3.93 -5.32 -22.07
N LEU A 138 3.16 -5.50 -20.99
CA LEU A 138 1.70 -5.53 -21.06
C LEU A 138 1.11 -4.11 -21.14
N ASP A 139 0.05 -3.97 -21.95
CA ASP A 139 -0.73 -2.74 -22.08
C ASP A 139 -1.21 -2.23 -20.70
N PRO A 140 -1.01 -0.94 -20.37
CA PRO A 140 -1.55 -0.32 -19.17
C PRO A 140 -3.06 -0.54 -18.97
N GLU A 141 -3.87 -0.49 -20.02
CA GLU A 141 -5.33 -0.65 -19.90
C GLU A 141 -5.70 -2.07 -19.46
N VAL A 142 -5.06 -3.07 -20.06
CA VAL A 142 -5.21 -4.48 -19.67
C VAL A 142 -4.70 -4.70 -18.25
N SER A 143 -3.60 -4.05 -17.86
CA SER A 143 -3.06 -4.14 -16.50
C SER A 143 -4.02 -3.55 -15.46
N GLU A 144 -4.75 -2.48 -15.80
CA GLU A 144 -5.81 -1.93 -14.96
C GLU A 144 -6.99 -2.88 -14.78
N GLN A 145 -7.45 -3.51 -15.86
CA GLN A 145 -8.55 -4.47 -15.81
C GLN A 145 -8.19 -5.70 -14.95
N VAL A 146 -6.96 -6.22 -15.11
CA VAL A 146 -6.44 -7.34 -14.31
C VAL A 146 -6.38 -6.96 -12.83
N LEU A 147 -5.83 -5.79 -12.49
CA LEU A 147 -5.78 -5.35 -11.09
C LEU A 147 -7.17 -5.09 -10.52
N THR A 148 -8.12 -4.61 -11.33
CA THR A 148 -9.50 -4.43 -10.89
C THR A 148 -10.12 -5.77 -10.50
N ALA A 149 -9.95 -6.83 -11.30
CA ALA A 149 -10.42 -8.17 -10.97
C ALA A 149 -9.76 -8.72 -9.69
N VAL A 150 -8.44 -8.53 -9.54
CA VAL A 150 -7.70 -8.89 -8.30
C VAL A 150 -8.29 -8.18 -7.08
N LEU A 151 -8.47 -6.86 -7.15
CA LEU A 151 -9.00 -6.07 -6.04
C LEU A 151 -10.46 -6.41 -5.75
N GLY A 152 -11.23 -6.81 -6.76
CA GLY A 152 -12.59 -7.35 -6.62
C GLY A 152 -12.67 -8.52 -5.64
N THR A 153 -11.62 -9.35 -5.55
CA THR A 153 -11.57 -10.48 -4.60
C THR A 153 -11.41 -10.06 -3.13
N LEU A 154 -11.02 -8.80 -2.88
CA LEU A 154 -10.66 -8.28 -1.57
C LEU A 154 -11.77 -7.39 -1.00
N THR A 155 -11.98 -7.49 0.31
CA THR A 155 -12.79 -6.50 1.05
C THR A 155 -12.02 -5.19 1.22
N THR A 156 -12.72 -4.09 1.51
CA THR A 156 -12.11 -2.77 1.74
C THR A 156 -10.98 -2.84 2.79
N ARG A 157 -11.20 -3.59 3.88
CA ARG A 157 -10.19 -3.78 4.94
C ARG A 157 -8.94 -4.50 4.41
N GLN A 158 -9.12 -5.52 3.57
CA GLN A 158 -8.00 -6.24 2.97
C GLN A 158 -7.23 -5.37 1.98
N ARG A 159 -7.93 -4.55 1.19
CA ARG A 159 -7.30 -3.60 0.24
C ARG A 159 -6.38 -2.60 0.92
N THR A 160 -6.73 -2.11 2.12
CA THR A 160 -5.85 -1.23 2.91
C THR A 160 -4.51 -1.88 3.25
N GLY A 161 -4.51 -3.18 3.59
CA GLY A 161 -3.31 -3.93 3.95
C GLY A 161 -2.60 -4.62 2.78
N TYR A 162 -3.15 -4.51 1.56
CA TYR A 162 -2.77 -5.40 0.46
C TYR A 162 -1.32 -5.19 -0.01
N ALA A 163 -0.81 -3.96 0.00
CA ALA A 163 0.58 -3.70 -0.34
C ALA A 163 1.55 -4.48 0.57
N GLY A 164 1.31 -4.50 1.88
CA GLY A 164 2.12 -5.27 2.83
C GLY A 164 1.92 -6.79 2.71
N GLN A 165 0.78 -7.25 2.20
CA GLN A 165 0.56 -8.65 1.86
C GLN A 165 1.36 -9.06 0.62
N LEU A 166 1.37 -8.24 -0.42
CA LEU A 166 2.15 -8.48 -1.64
C LEU A 166 3.65 -8.52 -1.36
N THR A 167 4.17 -7.64 -0.50
CA THR A 167 5.58 -7.68 -0.09
C THR A 167 5.91 -8.99 0.61
N ARG A 168 5.10 -9.39 1.61
CA ARG A 168 5.31 -10.67 2.32
C ARG A 168 5.25 -11.87 1.37
N PHE A 169 4.28 -11.89 0.47
CA PHE A 169 4.16 -12.93 -0.55
C PHE A 169 5.41 -13.01 -1.43
N ALA A 170 5.92 -11.88 -1.90
CA ALA A 170 7.11 -11.83 -2.74
C ALA A 170 8.38 -12.30 -1.99
N ASP A 171 8.50 -11.98 -0.71
CA ASP A 171 9.60 -12.41 0.15
C ASP A 171 9.53 -13.92 0.44
N ASP A 172 8.36 -14.42 0.86
CA ASP A 172 8.13 -15.83 1.20
C ASP A 172 8.36 -16.75 0.00
N HIS A 173 8.15 -16.24 -1.23
CA HIS A 173 8.30 -17.01 -2.46
C HIS A 173 9.44 -16.53 -3.38
N ARG A 174 10.39 -15.75 -2.85
CA ARG A 174 11.46 -15.09 -3.61
C ARG A 174 12.16 -16.02 -4.62
N VAL A 175 12.69 -17.14 -4.14
CA VAL A 175 13.47 -18.09 -4.97
C VAL A 175 12.63 -18.69 -6.10
N ARG A 176 11.34 -18.92 -5.86
CA ARG A 176 10.44 -19.49 -6.87
C ARG A 176 10.05 -18.46 -7.91
N LEU A 177 9.78 -17.23 -7.48
CA LEU A 177 9.49 -16.10 -8.37
C LEU A 177 10.69 -15.82 -9.29
N GLU A 178 11.92 -15.78 -8.76
CA GLU A 178 13.14 -15.58 -9.56
C GLU A 178 13.27 -16.61 -10.70
N ARG A 179 13.04 -17.89 -10.39
CA ARG A 179 13.10 -18.97 -11.40
C ARG A 179 12.00 -18.83 -12.44
N MET A 180 10.78 -18.62 -11.99
CA MET A 180 9.63 -18.51 -12.87
C MET A 180 9.78 -17.30 -13.82
N TYR A 181 10.23 -16.15 -13.35
CA TYR A 181 10.48 -15.00 -14.21
C TYR A 181 11.71 -15.19 -15.12
N ALA A 182 12.73 -15.91 -14.68
CA ALA A 182 13.86 -16.25 -15.56
C ALA A 182 13.46 -17.17 -16.72
N GLU A 183 12.54 -18.12 -16.48
CA GLU A 183 12.12 -19.11 -17.46
C GLU A 183 10.99 -18.61 -18.39
N TYR A 184 10.05 -17.83 -17.84
CA TYR A 184 8.81 -17.46 -18.53
C TYR A 184 8.57 -15.94 -18.64
N GLY A 185 9.41 -15.11 -18.00
CA GLY A 185 9.24 -13.66 -17.97
C GLY A 185 9.85 -12.92 -19.18
N PRO A 186 9.91 -11.58 -19.12
CA PRO A 186 10.53 -10.75 -20.15
C PRO A 186 11.97 -11.15 -20.45
N GLY A 187 12.28 -11.35 -21.73
CA GLY A 187 13.60 -11.80 -22.18
C GLY A 187 13.80 -13.31 -22.21
N SER A 188 12.83 -14.10 -21.75
CA SER A 188 12.84 -15.55 -21.95
C SER A 188 12.57 -15.93 -23.42
N THR A 189 12.91 -17.16 -23.80
CA THR A 189 12.64 -17.70 -25.14
C THR A 189 11.16 -18.04 -25.36
N ILE A 190 10.35 -17.97 -24.31
CA ILE A 190 8.91 -18.26 -24.35
C ILE A 190 8.19 -16.99 -24.85
N ALA A 191 7.29 -17.18 -25.82
CA ALA A 191 6.69 -16.07 -26.53
C ALA A 191 5.95 -15.08 -25.61
N ILE A 192 6.19 -13.78 -25.84
CA ILE A 192 5.54 -12.62 -25.19
C ILE A 192 3.99 -12.68 -25.30
N HIS A 193 3.48 -13.39 -26.31
CA HIS A 193 2.06 -13.44 -26.65
C HIS A 193 1.47 -14.83 -26.39
N GLY A 194 0.44 -14.91 -25.55
CA GLY A 194 -0.33 -16.14 -25.31
C GLY A 194 -0.62 -16.36 -23.83
N ARG A 195 -0.51 -17.63 -23.38
CA ARG A 195 -0.85 -18.02 -22.00
C ARG A 195 0.04 -17.40 -20.91
N TYR A 196 1.25 -16.93 -21.25
CA TYR A 196 2.21 -16.36 -20.30
C TYR A 196 2.23 -14.84 -20.27
N SER A 197 1.33 -14.16 -21.00
CA SER A 197 1.35 -12.70 -21.14
C SER A 197 1.31 -11.94 -19.81
N LEU A 198 0.69 -12.48 -18.75
CA LEU A 198 0.71 -11.86 -17.42
C LEU A 198 2.12 -11.77 -16.82
N LEU A 199 3.02 -12.72 -17.11
CA LEU A 199 4.38 -12.71 -16.57
C LEU A 199 5.23 -11.57 -17.12
N HIS A 200 4.76 -10.88 -18.16
CA HIS A 200 5.33 -9.66 -18.71
C HIS A 200 4.68 -8.38 -18.12
N SER A 201 3.86 -8.53 -17.08
CA SER A 201 3.16 -7.43 -16.39
C SER A 201 3.43 -7.47 -14.88
N PRO A 202 3.57 -6.30 -14.24
CA PRO A 202 3.60 -6.19 -12.78
C PRO A 202 2.42 -6.84 -12.07
N THR A 203 1.28 -6.91 -12.76
CA THR A 203 0.05 -7.48 -12.21
C THR A 203 0.16 -8.98 -11.92
N SER A 204 1.10 -9.71 -12.55
CA SER A 204 1.32 -11.14 -12.29
C SER A 204 1.56 -11.48 -10.83
N ILE A 205 2.27 -10.64 -10.07
CA ILE A 205 2.53 -10.88 -8.65
C ILE A 205 1.21 -10.90 -7.87
N ALA A 206 0.33 -9.93 -8.13
CA ALA A 206 -0.96 -9.85 -7.47
C ALA A 206 -1.91 -10.97 -7.90
N VAL A 207 -1.90 -11.35 -9.18
CA VAL A 207 -2.68 -12.50 -9.67
C VAL A 207 -2.19 -13.81 -9.05
N LEU A 208 -0.87 -14.02 -8.92
CA LEU A 208 -0.29 -15.20 -8.28
C LEU A 208 -0.63 -15.29 -6.80
N GLU A 209 -0.54 -14.16 -6.08
CA GLU A 209 -0.91 -14.11 -4.67
C GLU A 209 -2.37 -14.52 -4.49
N ARG A 210 -3.30 -13.98 -5.30
CA ARG A 210 -4.72 -14.35 -5.24
C ARG A 210 -4.96 -15.79 -5.70
N LEU A 211 -4.28 -16.27 -6.75
CA LEU A 211 -4.37 -17.66 -7.23
C LEU A 211 -4.05 -18.67 -6.12
N LEU A 212 -3.10 -18.35 -5.25
CA LEU A 212 -2.65 -19.27 -4.20
C LEU A 212 -3.45 -19.18 -2.91
N THR A 213 -4.14 -18.06 -2.69
CA THR A 213 -4.84 -17.81 -1.42
C THR A 213 -6.35 -17.84 -1.55
N GLU A 214 -6.95 -17.31 -2.63
CA GLU A 214 -8.40 -17.39 -2.91
C GLU A 214 -8.65 -17.67 -4.42
N PRO A 215 -8.30 -18.87 -4.92
CA PRO A 215 -8.42 -19.20 -6.33
C PRO A 215 -9.85 -19.14 -6.87
N THR A 216 -10.85 -19.50 -6.06
CA THR A 216 -12.26 -19.50 -6.47
C THR A 216 -12.77 -18.07 -6.67
N ALA A 217 -12.54 -17.19 -5.69
CA ALA A 217 -12.97 -15.79 -5.78
C ALA A 217 -12.25 -15.07 -6.93
N LEU A 218 -10.96 -15.37 -7.15
CA LEU A 218 -10.25 -14.83 -8.30
C LEU A 218 -10.87 -15.28 -9.61
N ARG A 219 -11.27 -16.54 -9.75
CA ARG A 219 -11.89 -17.03 -10.99
C ARG A 219 -13.24 -16.37 -11.26
N GLU A 220 -14.05 -16.17 -10.23
CA GLU A 220 -15.34 -15.46 -10.34
C GLU A 220 -15.13 -14.02 -10.87
N GLU A 221 -14.21 -13.26 -10.27
CA GLU A 221 -13.90 -11.89 -10.71
C GLU A 221 -13.23 -11.86 -12.10
N TRP A 222 -12.42 -12.87 -12.41
CA TRP A 222 -11.77 -13.01 -13.73
C TRP A 222 -12.77 -13.22 -14.85
N ASP A 223 -13.75 -14.10 -14.62
CA ASP A 223 -14.83 -14.39 -15.57
C ASP A 223 -15.76 -13.18 -15.71
N ALA A 224 -16.07 -12.49 -14.60
CA ALA A 224 -16.87 -11.25 -14.63
C ALA A 224 -16.20 -10.11 -15.39
N ALA A 225 -14.87 -10.05 -15.37
CA ALA A 225 -14.07 -9.09 -16.12
C ALA A 225 -13.82 -9.51 -17.58
N GLU A 226 -14.36 -10.65 -18.04
CA GLU A 226 -14.15 -11.22 -19.38
C GLU A 226 -12.66 -11.40 -19.74
N LEU A 227 -11.80 -11.65 -18.75
CA LEU A 227 -10.37 -11.82 -18.94
C LEU A 227 -10.05 -13.23 -19.49
N PRO A 228 -9.00 -13.39 -20.32
CA PRO A 228 -8.69 -14.69 -20.91
C PRO A 228 -8.36 -15.75 -19.84
N PRO A 229 -9.06 -16.91 -19.78
CA PRO A 229 -8.81 -17.95 -18.78
C PRO A 229 -7.42 -18.58 -18.92
N ALA A 230 -6.91 -18.63 -20.16
CA ALA A 230 -5.58 -19.15 -20.48
C ALA A 230 -4.44 -18.42 -19.74
N TRP A 231 -4.65 -17.17 -19.30
CA TRP A 231 -3.66 -16.44 -18.51
C TRP A 231 -3.51 -17.00 -17.09
N LEU A 232 -4.62 -17.36 -16.44
CA LEU A 232 -4.58 -18.03 -15.13
C LEU A 232 -3.97 -19.43 -15.23
N GLU A 233 -4.31 -20.16 -16.30
CA GLU A 233 -3.73 -21.48 -16.58
C GLU A 233 -2.22 -21.40 -16.83
N GLY A 234 -1.78 -20.40 -17.58
CA GLY A 234 -0.36 -20.15 -17.84
C GLY A 234 0.41 -19.84 -16.56
N LEU A 235 -0.12 -18.97 -15.69
CA LEU A 235 0.48 -18.69 -14.38
C LEU A 235 0.51 -19.92 -13.48
N THR A 236 -0.58 -20.70 -13.43
CA THR A 236 -0.65 -21.93 -12.64
C THR A 236 0.38 -22.96 -13.10
N THR A 237 0.55 -23.10 -14.42
CA THR A 237 1.53 -24.01 -15.04
C THR A 237 2.96 -23.56 -14.76
N ALA A 238 3.26 -22.27 -14.96
CA ALA A 238 4.58 -21.70 -14.70
C ALA A 238 4.95 -21.84 -13.22
N TRP A 239 3.99 -21.60 -12.31
CA TRP A 239 4.19 -21.79 -10.88
C TRP A 239 4.43 -23.26 -10.53
N GLY A 240 3.63 -24.19 -11.07
CA GLY A 240 3.63 -25.61 -10.73
C GLY A 240 4.81 -26.44 -11.25
N THR A 241 5.65 -25.88 -12.12
CA THR A 241 6.80 -26.58 -12.69
C THR A 241 7.84 -26.85 -11.59
N PRO A 242 8.16 -28.14 -11.27
CA PRO A 242 9.14 -28.47 -10.25
C PRO A 242 10.55 -28.11 -10.68
N ALA A 243 11.43 -27.93 -9.71
CA ALA A 243 12.86 -27.63 -9.91
C ALA A 243 13.63 -28.79 -10.56
#